data_AF-A0A7J8KIL2-F1
#
_entry.id   AF-A0A7J8KIL2-F1
#
_cell.length_a   1.000
_cell.length_b   1.000
_cell.length_c   1.000
_cell.angle_alpha   90.00
_cell.angle_beta   90.00
_cell.angle_gamma   90.00
#
_symmetry.space_group_name_H-M   'P 1'
#
loop_
_entity.id
_entity.type
_entity.pdbx_description
1 polymer ?
#
loop_
_entity_poly.entity_id
_entity_poly.type
_entity_poly.pdbx_seq_one_letter_code
_entity_poly.pdbx_strand_id
1 'polypeptide(L)'
;MGRRRDSLPLVILLGWGNARNRNLTKYSAIYRKRGCIVIQCTSPWPMVFFPETVGIPSLRALARKLLELLSDYETEKEPLLFHVFSNSGASLYRYVQEPADPALLPPACGGTTFDSSPGDKSLVGSLRALLFLTWEHSVALRMLFVVAVTLSLLLFRFLFPSLAALYLPHKLL
;
A
#
# COMPACT_ATOMS: atom_id res chain seq x y z
N MET A 1 17.30 20.26 31.32
CA MET A 1 16.64 19.61 30.17
C MET A 1 17.66 19.46 29.03
N GLY A 2 18.23 18.27 28.85
CA GLY A 2 19.28 18.03 27.86
C GLY A 2 18.73 17.99 26.44
N ARG A 3 19.28 18.81 25.55
CA ARG A 3 19.06 18.76 24.11
C ARG A 3 19.61 17.43 23.59
N ARG A 4 18.76 16.52 23.10
CA ARG A 4 19.22 15.30 22.39
C ARG A 4 20.10 15.74 21.23
N ARG A 5 21.30 15.17 21.18
CA ARG A 5 22.33 15.41 20.16
C ARG A 5 21.89 14.70 18.87
N ASP A 6 21.64 15.49 17.83
CA ASP A 6 21.78 15.22 16.39
C ASP A 6 21.21 13.91 15.82
N SER A 7 19.95 13.61 16.14
CA SER A 7 19.27 12.46 15.59
C SER A 7 18.11 12.92 14.67
N LEU A 8 18.19 12.63 13.36
CA LEU A 8 17.21 13.09 12.38
C LEU A 8 16.08 12.05 12.20
N PRO A 9 14.80 12.43 12.38
CA PRO A 9 13.67 11.53 12.17
C PRO A 9 13.66 10.93 10.77
N LEU A 10 13.42 9.62 10.67
CA LEU A 10 13.23 8.91 9.42
C LEU A 10 11.74 8.85 9.07
N VAL A 11 11.37 9.35 7.89
CA VAL A 11 10.00 9.31 7.38
C VAL A 11 9.93 8.39 6.16
N ILE A 12 9.06 7.39 6.23
CA ILE A 12 8.77 6.49 5.11
C ILE A 12 7.46 6.92 4.46
N LEU A 13 7.54 7.32 3.20
CA LEU A 13 6.39 7.64 2.36
C LEU A 13 5.96 6.39 1.59
N LEU A 14 4.82 5.80 1.95
CA LEU A 14 4.24 4.65 1.27
C LEU A 14 3.24 5.12 0.21
N GLY A 15 3.67 5.13 -1.05
CA GLY A 15 2.91 5.65 -2.18
C GLY A 15 1.72 4.81 -2.61
N TRP A 16 0.84 5.44 -3.38
CA TRP A 16 -0.29 4.78 -4.01
C TRP A 16 0.12 3.88 -5.20
N GLY A 17 -0.84 3.15 -5.77
CA GLY A 17 -0.63 2.25 -6.90
C GLY A 17 -0.01 2.98 -8.10
N ASN A 18 1.17 2.54 -8.51
CA ASN A 18 1.99 3.10 -9.59
C ASN A 18 2.34 4.58 -9.41
N ALA A 19 2.38 5.05 -8.15
CA ALA A 19 3.05 6.30 -7.82
C ALA A 19 4.49 6.24 -8.36
N ARG A 20 4.97 7.33 -8.93
CA ARG A 20 6.38 7.49 -9.30
C ARG A 20 7.07 8.35 -8.25
N ASN A 21 8.39 8.26 -8.14
CA ASN A 21 9.17 9.09 -7.21
C ASN A 21 8.84 10.59 -7.36
N ARG A 22 8.67 11.07 -8.60
CA ARG A 22 8.27 12.47 -8.87
C ARG A 22 6.96 12.88 -8.19
N ASN A 23 6.02 11.93 -8.03
CA ASN A 23 4.73 12.20 -7.39
C ASN A 23 4.89 12.39 -5.88
N LEU A 24 5.84 11.67 -5.26
CA LEU A 24 6.14 11.77 -3.83
C LEU A 24 7.12 12.90 -3.51
N THR A 25 7.80 13.48 -4.52
CA THR A 25 8.77 14.57 -4.34
C THR A 25 8.21 15.74 -3.53
N LYS A 26 6.98 16.20 -3.80
CA LYS A 26 6.39 17.32 -3.04
C LYS A 26 6.28 17.01 -1.55
N TYR A 27 5.87 15.79 -1.21
CA TYR A 27 5.73 15.35 0.17
C TYR A 27 7.08 15.16 0.83
N SER A 28 8.05 14.58 0.11
CA SER A 28 9.42 14.47 0.63
C SER A 28 10.06 15.82 0.92
N ALA A 29 9.77 16.85 0.10
CA ALA A 29 10.28 18.20 0.34
C ALA A 29 9.70 18.81 1.63
N ILE A 30 8.45 18.51 1.97
CA ILE A 30 7.80 18.98 3.23
C ILE A 30 8.54 18.44 4.45
N TYR A 31 8.92 17.16 4.44
CA TYR A 31 9.64 16.52 5.55
C TYR A 31 11.12 16.89 5.56
N ARG A 32 11.79 16.91 4.40
CA ARG A 32 13.20 17.35 4.31
C ARG A 32 13.40 18.78 4.81
N LYS A 33 12.47 19.70 4.50
CA LYS A 33 12.49 21.08 5.05
C LYS A 33 12.40 21.14 6.57
N ARG A 34 11.89 20.09 7.22
CA ARG A 34 11.82 19.96 8.69
C ARG A 34 12.99 19.19 9.28
N GLY A 35 14.01 18.85 8.48
CA GLY A 35 15.17 18.08 8.92
C GLY A 35 14.95 16.57 8.94
N CYS A 36 13.89 16.03 8.32
CA CYS A 36 13.70 14.59 8.28
C CYS A 36 14.50 13.94 7.15
N ILE A 37 15.02 12.74 7.41
CA ILE A 37 15.45 11.80 6.37
C ILE A 37 14.17 11.19 5.77
N VAL A 38 14.11 11.04 4.44
CA VAL A 38 12.89 10.56 3.77
C VAL A 38 13.19 9.43 2.80
N ILE A 39 12.51 8.30 2.98
CA ILE A 39 12.46 7.19 2.04
C ILE A 39 11.12 7.21 1.31
N GLN A 40 11.16 7.08 -0.01
CA GLN A 40 9.97 6.99 -0.85
C GLN A 40 9.81 5.54 -1.32
N CYS A 41 8.69 4.92 -0.98
CA CYS A 41 8.36 3.57 -1.42
C CYS A 41 7.18 3.64 -2.39
N THR A 42 7.42 3.25 -3.63
CA THR A 42 6.39 3.17 -4.67
C THR A 42 6.09 1.72 -5.00
N SER A 43 4.81 1.39 -5.15
CA SER A 43 4.36 0.05 -5.54
C SER A 43 3.81 0.07 -6.97
N PRO A 44 4.32 -0.77 -7.89
CA PRO A 44 3.72 -0.94 -9.21
C PRO A 44 2.29 -1.48 -9.12
N TRP A 45 1.38 -1.03 -10.01
CA TRP A 45 -0.01 -1.55 -10.08
C TRP A 45 -0.09 -3.08 -10.06
N PRO A 46 0.75 -3.83 -10.81
CA PRO A 46 0.62 -5.28 -10.84
C PRO A 46 0.81 -5.92 -9.46
N MET A 47 1.73 -5.41 -8.63
CA MET A 47 1.98 -5.93 -7.28
C MET A 47 0.80 -5.69 -6.32
N VAL A 48 -0.02 -4.69 -6.60
CA VAL A 48 -1.17 -4.29 -5.77
C VAL A 48 -2.41 -5.12 -6.13
N PHE A 49 -2.61 -5.45 -7.41
CA PHE A 49 -3.85 -6.06 -7.91
C PHE A 49 -3.74 -7.56 -8.20
N PHE A 50 -2.55 -8.06 -8.48
CA PHE A 50 -2.35 -9.46 -8.83
C PHE A 50 -1.70 -10.25 -7.69
N PRO A 51 -2.16 -11.50 -7.47
CA PRO A 51 -1.59 -12.37 -6.47
C PRO A 51 -0.22 -12.90 -6.91
N GLU A 52 0.60 -13.31 -5.94
CA GLU A 52 1.91 -13.96 -6.20
C GLU A 52 1.81 -15.21 -7.06
N THR A 53 0.67 -15.91 -7.02
CA THR A 53 0.42 -17.14 -7.78
C THR A 53 0.49 -16.94 -9.30
N VAL A 54 0.48 -15.70 -9.80
CA VAL A 54 0.64 -15.40 -11.22
C VAL A 54 2.06 -14.93 -11.58
N GLY A 55 3.04 -15.20 -10.72
CA GLY A 55 4.46 -14.89 -10.95
C GLY A 55 4.83 -13.41 -10.77
N ILE A 56 3.90 -12.60 -10.25
CA ILE A 56 4.13 -11.18 -9.94
C ILE A 56 4.53 -11.07 -8.46
N PRO A 57 5.68 -10.45 -8.11
CA PRO A 57 6.04 -10.32 -6.71
C PRO A 57 5.00 -9.47 -5.97
N SER A 58 4.54 -9.90 -4.80
CA SER A 58 3.48 -9.17 -4.10
C SER A 58 4.03 -7.95 -3.36
N LEU A 59 3.11 -7.13 -2.84
CA LEU A 59 3.40 -6.13 -1.82
C LEU A 59 4.15 -6.70 -0.61
N ARG A 60 4.02 -8.00 -0.27
CA ARG A 60 4.78 -8.63 0.81
C ARG A 60 6.27 -8.69 0.50
N ALA A 61 6.65 -9.02 -0.74
CA ALA A 61 8.04 -9.02 -1.17
C ALA A 61 8.66 -7.61 -1.10
N LEU A 62 7.87 -6.57 -1.45
CA LEU A 62 8.29 -5.18 -1.29
C LEU A 62 8.43 -4.77 0.18
N ALA A 63 7.49 -5.18 1.04
CA ALA A 63 7.55 -4.95 2.48
C ALA A 63 8.80 -5.58 3.11
N ARG A 64 9.13 -6.81 2.72
CA ARG A 64 10.33 -7.52 3.17
C ARG A 64 11.60 -6.75 2.83
N LYS A 65 11.76 -6.30 1.58
CA LYS A 65 12.91 -5.49 1.15
C LYS A 65 13.03 -4.18 1.92
N LEU A 66 11.90 -3.55 2.23
CA LEU A 66 11.88 -2.35 3.06
C LEU A 66 12.35 -2.66 4.49
N LEU A 67 11.87 -3.74 5.08
CA LEU A 67 12.29 -4.15 6.43
C LEU A 67 13.76 -4.52 6.49
N GLU A 68 14.27 -5.29 5.52
CA GLU A 68 15.70 -5.60 5.39
C GLU A 68 16.54 -4.31 5.35
N LEU A 69 16.13 -3.33 4.54
CA LEU A 69 16.79 -2.02 4.47
C LEU A 69 16.72 -1.23 5.79
N LEU A 70 15.66 -1.38 6.57
CA LEU A 70 15.51 -0.74 7.88
C LEU A 70 16.30 -1.47 8.98
N SER A 71 16.50 -2.77 8.86
CA SER A 71 17.34 -3.56 9.76
C SER A 71 18.82 -3.22 9.58
N ASP A 72 19.25 -2.97 8.34
CA ASP A 72 20.61 -2.52 8.02
C ASP A 72 20.89 -1.08 8.49
N TYR A 73 19.85 -0.28 8.66
CA TYR A 73 19.94 1.07 9.19
C TYR A 73 19.92 0.99 10.73
N GLU A 74 20.84 1.66 11.43
CA GLU A 74 20.81 1.79 12.90
C GLU A 74 19.62 2.66 13.36
N THR A 75 18.40 2.20 13.10
CA THR A 75 17.15 2.92 13.33
C THR A 75 16.83 3.03 14.82
N GLU A 76 17.54 2.29 15.68
CA GLU A 76 17.31 2.24 17.13
C GLU A 76 17.42 3.59 17.83
N LYS A 77 18.07 4.59 17.23
CA LYS A 77 18.24 5.92 17.83
C LYS A 77 17.25 6.98 17.31
N GLU A 78 16.55 6.72 16.21
CA GLU A 78 15.76 7.71 15.49
C GLU A 78 14.25 7.42 15.51
N PRO A 79 13.39 8.42 15.71
CA PRO A 79 11.95 8.22 15.58
C PRO A 79 11.60 7.90 14.12
N LEU A 80 11.08 6.69 13.89
CA LEU A 80 10.56 6.23 12.62
C LEU A 80 9.10 6.66 12.44
N LEU A 81 8.79 7.35 11.34
CA LEU A 81 7.44 7.82 11.02
C LEU A 81 6.98 7.26 9.68
N PHE A 82 5.69 6.93 9.58
CA PHE A 82 5.07 6.52 8.32
C PHE A 82 4.07 7.55 7.81
N HIS A 83 4.10 7.84 6.52
CA HIS A 83 3.03 8.54 5.82
C HIS A 83 2.49 7.64 4.72
N VAL A 84 1.24 7.23 4.88
CA VAL A 84 0.61 6.16 4.13
C VAL A 84 -0.42 6.76 3.17
N PHE A 85 -0.16 6.66 1.86
CA PHE A 85 -1.05 7.17 0.83
C PHE A 85 -1.92 6.06 0.23
N SER A 86 -3.23 6.30 0.15
CA SER A 86 -4.19 5.42 -0.52
C SER A 86 -4.21 3.99 0.05
N ASN A 87 -5.06 3.14 -0.52
CA ASN A 87 -5.25 1.78 -0.06
C ASN A 87 -4.04 0.87 -0.33
N SER A 88 -3.29 1.11 -1.42
CA SER A 88 -2.09 0.32 -1.69
C SER A 88 -0.98 0.61 -0.68
N GLY A 89 -0.80 1.87 -0.28
CA GLY A 89 0.11 2.26 0.79
C GLY A 89 -0.31 1.62 2.11
N ALA A 90 -1.61 1.63 2.44
CA ALA A 90 -2.13 0.98 3.63
C ALA A 90 -1.95 -0.55 3.63
N SER A 91 -2.13 -1.20 2.47
CA SER A 91 -1.84 -2.63 2.32
C SER A 91 -0.34 -2.92 2.52
N LEU A 92 0.55 -2.09 1.95
CA LEU A 92 1.99 -2.23 2.15
C LEU A 92 2.37 -2.02 3.62
N TYR A 93 1.81 -1.00 4.27
CA TYR A 93 2.01 -0.73 5.69
C TYR A 93 1.63 -1.93 6.56
N ARG A 94 0.51 -2.59 6.27
CA ARG A 94 0.10 -3.80 6.99
C ARG A 94 1.17 -4.90 6.93
N TYR A 95 1.75 -5.15 5.76
CA TYR A 95 2.82 -6.15 5.62
C TYR A 95 4.12 -5.76 6.31
N VAL A 96 4.37 -4.46 6.49
CA VAL A 96 5.50 -3.95 7.29
C VAL A 96 5.25 -4.15 8.78
N GLN A 97 4.02 -3.93 9.26
CA GLN A 97 3.65 -4.10 10.67
C GLN A 97 3.50 -5.57 11.07
N GLU A 98 3.08 -6.42 10.13
CA GLU A 98 2.86 -7.85 10.32
C GLU A 98 3.78 -8.65 9.38
N PRO A 99 5.11 -8.61 9.58
CA PRO A 99 6.02 -9.34 8.71
C PRO A 99 5.84 -10.85 8.88
N ALA A 100 6.06 -11.60 7.79
CA ALA A 100 6.02 -13.05 7.83
C ALA A 100 7.22 -13.64 8.60
N ASP A 101 8.34 -12.93 8.61
CA ASP A 101 9.55 -13.29 9.33
C ASP A 101 9.66 -12.41 10.59
N PRO A 102 9.53 -12.98 11.81
CA PRO A 102 9.64 -12.23 13.06
C PRO A 102 11.02 -11.61 13.29
N ALA A 103 12.08 -12.07 12.60
CA ALA A 103 13.40 -11.44 12.69
C ALA A 103 13.45 -10.05 12.04
N LEU A 104 12.48 -9.75 11.16
CA LEU A 104 12.36 -8.48 10.45
C LEU A 104 11.29 -7.57 11.07
N LEU A 105 11.07 -7.65 12.39
CA LEU A 105 10.13 -6.75 13.05
C LEU A 105 10.55 -5.28 12.82
N PRO A 106 9.60 -4.40 12.46
CA PRO A 106 9.93 -3.00 12.24
C PRO A 106 10.40 -2.36 13.56
N PRO A 107 11.33 -1.38 13.50
CA PRO A 107 11.68 -0.55 14.65
C PRO A 107 10.44 0.13 15.23
N ALA A 108 10.51 0.53 16.50
CA ALA A 108 9.42 1.22 17.17
C ALA A 108 8.97 2.46 16.38
N CYS A 109 7.73 2.45 15.90
CA CYS A 109 7.14 3.54 15.14
C CYS A 109 6.79 4.70 16.10
N GLY A 110 7.33 5.89 15.84
CA GLY A 110 7.00 7.12 16.55
C GLY A 110 5.65 7.73 16.14
N GLY A 111 5.08 7.30 15.01
CA GLY A 111 3.78 7.75 14.54
C GLY A 111 3.49 7.44 13.07
N THR A 112 2.20 7.30 12.74
CA THR A 112 1.72 6.98 11.39
C THR A 112 0.62 7.95 10.97
N THR A 113 0.73 8.52 9.78
CA THR A 113 -0.30 9.36 9.14
C THR A 113 -0.90 8.61 7.96
N PHE A 114 -2.23 8.52 7.89
CA PHE A 114 -2.94 7.96 6.74
C PHE A 114 -3.58 9.10 5.94
N ASP A 115 -3.24 9.18 4.65
CA ASP A 115 -3.83 10.10 3.68
C ASP A 115 -4.74 9.31 2.74
N SER A 116 -6.03 9.67 2.74
CA SER A 116 -7.05 9.10 1.85
C SER A 116 -7.19 7.56 1.98
N SER A 117 -6.94 7.03 3.19
CA SER A 117 -6.91 5.59 3.49
C SER A 117 -7.05 5.35 5.01
N PRO A 118 -7.25 4.09 5.45
CA PRO A 118 -7.74 2.97 4.65
C PRO A 118 -9.23 3.15 4.30
N GLY A 119 -9.62 2.68 3.11
CA GLY A 119 -11.03 2.55 2.75
C GLY A 119 -11.73 1.48 3.58
N ASP A 120 -13.03 1.65 3.82
CA ASP A 120 -13.86 0.65 4.48
C ASP A 120 -13.91 -0.64 3.64
N LYS A 121 -13.55 -1.76 4.26
CA LYS A 121 -13.56 -3.09 3.63
C LYS A 121 -14.96 -3.72 3.64
N SER A 122 -15.93 -3.10 4.30
CA SER A 122 -17.29 -3.61 4.37
C SER A 122 -17.97 -3.60 3.00
N LEU A 123 -18.77 -4.62 2.73
CA LEU A 123 -19.62 -4.68 1.53
C LEU A 123 -20.55 -3.47 1.46
N VAL A 124 -21.11 -3.09 2.61
CA VAL A 124 -22.01 -1.93 2.73
C VAL A 124 -21.29 -0.63 2.39
N GLY A 125 -20.08 -0.41 2.91
CA GLY A 125 -19.25 0.75 2.60
C GLY A 125 -18.87 0.81 1.13
N SER A 126 -18.49 -0.33 0.54
CA SER A 126 -18.18 -0.46 -0.89
C SER A 126 -19.40 -0.13 -1.76
N LEU A 127 -20.58 -0.66 -1.42
CA LEU A 127 -21.83 -0.34 -2.11
C LEU A 127 -22.17 1.15 -1.97
N ARG A 128 -22.06 1.72 -0.77
CA ARG A 128 -22.32 3.15 -0.54
C ARG A 128 -21.40 4.03 -1.38
N ALA A 129 -20.11 3.71 -1.46
CA ALA A 129 -19.15 4.44 -2.29
C ALA A 129 -19.52 4.35 -3.77
N LEU A 130 -19.89 3.17 -4.26
CA LEU A 130 -20.30 2.96 -5.65
C LEU A 130 -21.58 3.72 -6.01
N LEU A 131 -22.54 3.74 -5.09
CA LEU A 131 -23.79 4.48 -5.21
C LEU A 131 -23.57 6.00 -5.15
N PHE A 132 -22.58 6.47 -4.39
CA PHE A 132 -22.21 7.89 -4.33
C PHE A 132 -21.60 8.37 -5.65
N LEU A 133 -20.74 7.56 -6.30
CA LEU A 133 -20.15 7.90 -7.60
C LEU A 133 -21.18 8.10 -8.72
N THR A 134 -22.37 7.55 -8.55
CA THR A 134 -23.46 7.56 -9.55
C THR A 134 -24.67 8.37 -9.09
N TRP A 135 -24.49 9.23 -8.09
CA TRP A 135 -25.58 9.96 -7.45
C TRP A 135 -26.35 10.89 -8.42
N GLU A 136 -25.65 11.54 -9.34
CA GLU A 136 -26.19 12.50 -10.32
C GLU A 136 -26.91 11.83 -11.51
N HIS A 137 -27.00 10.49 -11.54
CA HIS A 137 -27.51 9.74 -12.68
C HIS A 137 -28.88 9.09 -12.42
N SER A 138 -29.59 8.73 -13.49
CA SER A 138 -30.87 8.02 -13.38
C SER A 138 -30.70 6.70 -12.63
N VAL A 139 -31.73 6.32 -11.87
CA VAL A 139 -31.72 5.07 -11.08
C VAL A 139 -31.39 3.86 -11.94
N ALA A 140 -31.93 3.80 -13.17
CA ALA A 140 -31.65 2.72 -14.11
C ALA A 140 -30.16 2.64 -14.49
N LEU A 141 -29.53 3.77 -14.84
CA LEU A 141 -28.10 3.82 -15.21
C LEU A 141 -27.21 3.48 -14.01
N ARG A 142 -27.58 3.97 -12.82
CA ARG A 142 -26.89 3.65 -11.56
C ARG A 142 -26.95 2.16 -11.24
N MET A 143 -28.12 1.53 -11.35
CA MET A 143 -28.26 0.09 -11.11
C MET A 143 -27.50 -0.72 -12.16
N LEU A 144 -27.55 -0.32 -13.44
CA LEU A 144 -26.78 -0.96 -14.50
C LEU A 144 -25.28 -0.89 -14.22
N PHE A 145 -24.76 0.26 -13.79
CA PHE A 145 -23.36 0.44 -13.43
C PHE A 145 -22.96 -0.46 -12.24
N VAL A 146 -23.79 -0.49 -11.19
CA VAL A 146 -23.54 -1.35 -10.03
C VAL A 146 -23.47 -2.83 -10.45
N VAL A 147 -24.44 -3.31 -11.23
CA VAL A 147 -24.46 -4.68 -11.74
C VAL A 147 -23.24 -4.96 -12.61
N ALA A 148 -22.88 -4.06 -13.52
CA ALA A 148 -21.72 -4.22 -14.39
C ALA A 148 -20.41 -4.31 -13.60
N VAL A 149 -20.22 -3.46 -12.58
CA VAL A 149 -19.04 -3.50 -11.71
C VAL A 149 -19.01 -4.80 -10.90
N THR A 150 -20.13 -5.22 -10.31
CA THR A 150 -20.20 -6.47 -9.56
C THR A 150 -19.89 -7.69 -10.43
N LEU A 151 -20.49 -7.79 -11.62
CA LEU A 151 -20.20 -8.88 -12.56
C LEU A 151 -18.73 -8.87 -12.99
N SER A 152 -18.16 -7.70 -13.25
CA SER A 152 -16.74 -7.56 -13.60
C SER A 152 -15.82 -8.07 -12.48
N LEU A 153 -16.15 -7.76 -11.22
CA LEU A 153 -15.39 -8.24 -10.06
C LEU A 153 -15.53 -9.75 -9.86
N LEU A 154 -16.71 -10.33 -10.10
CA LEU A 154 -16.93 -11.78 -10.04
C LEU A 154 -16.17 -12.50 -11.16
N LEU A 155 -16.25 -12.00 -12.39
CA LEU A 155 -15.48 -12.50 -13.54
C LEU A 155 -13.98 -12.46 -13.22
N PHE A 156 -13.47 -11.34 -12.70
CA PHE A 156 -12.07 -11.25 -12.27
C PHE A 156 -11.75 -12.25 -11.16
N ARG A 157 -12.62 -12.41 -10.15
CA ARG A 157 -12.37 -13.31 -9.00
C ARG A 157 -12.34 -14.79 -9.38
N PHE A 158 -13.13 -15.21 -10.35
CA PHE A 158 -13.29 -16.62 -10.74
C PHE A 158 -12.54 -17.01 -12.00
N LEU A 159 -12.57 -16.18 -13.06
CA LEU A 159 -11.91 -16.49 -14.32
C LEU A 159 -10.41 -16.21 -14.28
N PHE A 160 -9.97 -15.16 -13.58
CA PHE A 160 -8.55 -14.80 -13.57
C PHE A 160 -7.67 -15.90 -12.96
N PRO A 161 -8.01 -16.52 -11.81
CA PRO A 161 -7.20 -17.62 -11.27
C PRO A 161 -7.22 -18.85 -12.18
N SER A 162 -8.37 -19.18 -12.78
CA SER A 162 -8.52 -20.33 -13.68
C SER A 162 -7.71 -20.17 -14.97
N LEU A 163 -7.72 -18.98 -15.56
CA LEU A 163 -6.91 -18.66 -16.73
C LEU A 163 -5.42 -18.58 -16.37
N ALA A 164 -5.08 -17.95 -15.25
CA ALA A 164 -3.69 -17.90 -14.82
C ALA A 164 -3.10 -19.29 -14.54
N ALA A 165 -3.87 -20.21 -13.96
CA ALA A 165 -3.46 -21.59 -13.76
C ALA A 165 -3.25 -22.37 -15.08
N LEU A 166 -3.95 -21.98 -16.14
CA LEU A 166 -3.84 -22.62 -17.46
C LEU A 166 -2.63 -22.10 -18.28
N TYR A 167 -2.26 -20.82 -18.09
CA TYR A 167 -1.23 -20.13 -18.88
C TYR A 167 0.10 -19.94 -18.16
N LEU A 168 0.17 -19.99 -16.81
CA LEU A 168 1.45 -20.07 -16.11
C LEU A 168 1.87 -21.54 -15.96
N PRO A 169 2.98 -21.97 -16.59
CA PRO A 169 3.48 -23.31 -16.36
C PRO A 169 3.81 -23.47 -14.87
N HIS A 170 3.35 -24.57 -14.28
CA HIS A 170 3.80 -25.07 -12.98
C HIS A 170 5.33 -25.04 -12.91
N LYS A 171 5.91 -23.97 -12.37
CA LYS A 171 7.28 -23.99 -11.84
C LYS A 171 7.21 -23.50 -10.41
N LEU A 172 7.76 -24.35 -9.55
CA LEU A 172 8.05 -24.17 -8.11
C LEU A 172 7.01 -24.80 -7.17
N LEU A 173 7.05 -26.15 -7.13
CA LEU A 173 7.22 -26.86 -5.86
C LEU A 173 8.64 -26.62 -5.36
#